data_AF-A0A0N4XM79-F1
#
_entry.id   AF-A0A0N4XM79-F1
#
_cell.length_a   1.000
_cell.length_b   1.000
_cell.length_c   1.000
_cell.angle_alpha   90.00
_cell.angle_beta   90.00
_cell.angle_gamma   90.00
#
_symmetry.space_group_name_H-M   'P 1'
#
loop_
_entity.id
_entity.type
_entity.pdbx_description
1 polymer ?
#
loop_
_entity_poly.entity_id
_entity_poly.type
_entity_poly.pdbx_seq_one_letter_code
_entity_poly.pdbx_strand_id
1 'polypeptide(L)' 'MCSDLTDAVPVTFYRFYHVFREGELEDMIASIPSLCVVHSSFEHGNWCVIVEKRDIRPN' A
#
# COMPACT_ATOMS: atom_id res chain seq x y z
N MET A 1 9.21 -42.31 27.87
CA MET A 1 8.39 -41.48 28.77
C MET A 1 8.54 -40.04 28.34
N CYS A 2 7.43 -39.42 27.96
CA CYS A 2 7.34 -38.05 27.44
C CYS A 2 7.90 -37.01 28.41
N SER A 3 8.43 -35.92 27.85
CA SER A 3 7.71 -34.65 27.92
C SER A 3 8.26 -33.68 26.86
N ASP A 4 7.38 -33.33 25.94
CA ASP A 4 7.46 -32.22 25.01
C ASP A 4 8.24 -31.01 25.53
N LEU A 5 9.16 -30.50 24.71
CA LEU A 5 9.37 -29.06 24.57
C LEU A 5 9.60 -28.77 23.09
N THR A 6 8.51 -28.87 22.32
CA THR A 6 8.26 -27.86 21.28
C THR A 6 8.11 -26.51 21.99
N ASP A 7 9.20 -25.98 22.54
CA ASP A 7 9.26 -24.57 22.89
C ASP A 7 9.57 -23.85 21.58
N ALA A 8 8.59 -23.90 20.67
CA ALA A 8 8.63 -23.12 19.46
C ALA A 8 8.62 -21.67 19.92
N VAL A 9 9.81 -21.05 19.91
CA VAL A 9 9.97 -19.62 20.22
C VAL A 9 8.86 -18.89 19.48
N PRO A 10 7.95 -18.20 20.18
CA PRO A 10 6.81 -17.58 19.54
C PRO A 10 7.34 -16.59 18.50
N VAL A 11 7.07 -16.88 17.23
CA VAL A 11 7.48 -16.01 16.13
C VAL A 11 6.71 -14.71 16.28
N THR A 12 7.43 -13.65 16.63
CA THR A 12 6.85 -12.32 16.69
C THR A 12 6.84 -11.74 15.28
N PHE A 13 5.64 -11.59 14.72
CA PHE A 13 5.46 -10.90 13.45
C PHE A 13 5.35 -9.40 13.70
N TYR A 14 6.22 -8.63 13.05
CA TYR A 14 6.14 -7.18 13.02
C TYR A 14 5.30 -6.72 11.83
N ARG A 15 4.84 -5.47 11.90
CA ARG A 15 4.12 -4.84 10.79
C ARG A 15 5.10 -4.38 9.73
N PHE A 16 4.90 -4.84 8.50
CA PHE A 16 5.58 -4.30 7.32
C PHE A 16 4.86 -3.02 6.86
N TYR A 17 5.63 -1.97 6.60
CA TYR A 17 5.14 -0.72 6.02
C TYR A 17 5.97 -0.40 4.78
N HIS A 18 5.28 0.03 3.73
CA HIS A 18 5.92 0.63 2.56
C HIS A 18 5.86 2.15 2.68
N VAL A 19 7.02 2.81 2.72
CA VAL A 19 7.12 4.27 2.78
C VAL A 19 7.34 4.77 1.36
N PHE A 20 6.31 5.40 0.80
CA PHE A 20 6.38 5.97 -0.53
C PHE A 20 7.34 7.16 -0.57
N ARG A 21 8.15 7.26 -1.64
CA ARG A 21 8.87 8.49 -2.00
C ARG A 21 7.98 9.42 -2.84
N GLU A 22 8.44 10.65 -3.05
CA GLU A 22 7.79 11.61 -3.93
C GLU A 22 7.52 11.00 -5.32
N GLY A 23 6.28 11.13 -5.80
CA GLY A 23 5.83 10.64 -7.11
C GLY A 23 5.54 9.14 -7.19
N GLU A 24 6.02 8.33 -6.25
CA GLU A 24 5.88 6.87 -6.33
C GLU A 24 4.43 6.42 -6.18
N LEU A 25 3.68 7.06 -5.28
CA LEU A 25 2.28 6.74 -5.06
C LEU A 25 1.45 7.11 -6.30
N GLU A 26 1.73 8.25 -6.91
CA GLU A 26 1.10 8.74 -8.13
C GLU A 26 1.37 7.81 -9.31
N ASP A 27 2.62 7.41 -9.51
CA ASP A 27 3.02 6.47 -10.58
C ASP A 27 2.33 5.11 -10.40
N MET A 28 2.25 4.63 -9.15
CA MET A 28 1.53 3.39 -8.83
C MET A 28 0.04 3.51 -9.17
N ILE A 29 -0.62 4.63 -8.83
CA ILE A 29 -2.02 4.86 -9.19
C ILE A 29 -2.19 5.00 -10.70
N ALA A 30 -1.29 5.69 -11.41
CA ALA A 30 -1.33 5.87 -12.85
C ALA A 30 -1.22 4.53 -13.62
N SER A 31 -0.60 3.51 -13.02
CA SER A 31 -0.56 2.16 -13.57
C SER A 31 -1.92 1.45 -13.58
N ILE A 32 -2.93 1.97 -12.89
CA ILE A 32 -4.29 1.40 -12.79
C ILE A 32 -5.20 2.11 -13.80
N PRO A 33 -5.60 1.46 -14.92
CA PRO A 33 -6.29 2.15 -16.01
C PRO A 33 -7.66 2.74 -15.65
N SER A 34 -8.31 2.19 -14.63
CA SER A 34 -9.63 2.62 -14.16
C SER A 34 -9.59 3.81 -13.20
N LEU A 35 -8.40 4.33 -12.88
CA LEU A 35 -8.22 5.45 -11.98
C LEU A 35 -7.59 6.64 -12.72
N CYS A 36 -7.92 7.83 -12.25
CA CYS A 36 -7.26 9.07 -12.64
C CYS A 36 -6.93 9.86 -11.37
N VAL A 37 -5.68 10.31 -11.25
CA VAL A 37 -5.29 11.23 -10.18
C VAL A 37 -5.93 12.59 -10.45
N VAL A 38 -6.60 13.14 -9.44
CA VAL A 38 -7.19 14.49 -9.45
C VAL A 38 -6.29 15.47 -8.72
N HIS A 39 -5.73 15.04 -7.60
CA HIS A 39 -4.85 15.88 -6.77
C HIS A 39 -3.90 15.01 -5.96
N SER A 40 -2.68 15.49 -5.76
CA SER A 40 -1.67 14.90 -4.87
C SER A 40 -1.18 15.95 -3.90
N SER A 41 -1.00 15.56 -2.64
CA SER A 41 -0.48 16.42 -1.58
C SER A 41 0.48 15.67 -0.66
N PHE A 42 1.34 16.43 0.00
CA PHE A 42 2.20 15.94 1.08
C PHE A 42 1.84 16.67 2.36
N GLU A 43 1.25 15.96 3.32
CA GLU A 43 0.76 16.53 4.56
C GLU A 43 1.24 15.72 5.76
N HIS A 44 1.83 16.40 6.74
CA HIS A 44 2.27 15.79 8.00
C HIS A 44 3.14 14.53 7.82
N GLY A 45 3.99 14.49 6.78
CA GLY A 45 4.86 13.34 6.53
C GLY A 45 4.23 12.22 5.70
N ASN A 46 3.03 12.41 5.14
CA ASN A 46 2.32 11.41 4.35
C ASN A 46 2.04 11.92 2.95
N TRP A 47 2.20 11.03 1.96
CA TRP A 47 1.70 11.24 0.60
C TRP A 47 0.23 10.88 0.53
N CYS A 48 -0.58 11.79 0.01
CA CYS A 48 -2.02 11.65 -0.14
C CYS A 48 -2.40 11.92 -1.60
N VAL A 49 -3.28 11.07 -2.16
CA VAL A 49 -3.74 11.21 -3.55
C VAL A 49 -5.26 11.09 -3.60
N ILE A 50 -5.92 12.07 -4.20
CA ILE A 50 -7.35 12.05 -4.53
C ILE A 50 -7.50 11.49 -5.94
N VAL A 51 -8.34 10.48 -6.10
CA VAL A 51 -8.55 9.79 -7.37
C VAL A 51 -10.02 9.74 -7.75
N GLU A 52 -10.27 9.77 -9.05
CA GLU A 52 -11.58 9.50 -9.63
C GLU A 52 -11.56 8.21 -10.43
N LYS A 53 -12.70 7.51 -10.45
CA LYS A 53 -12.89 6.37 -11.34
C LYS A 53 -13.03 6.88 -12.77
N ARG A 54 -12.16 6.41 -13.66
CA ARG A 54 -12.27 6.66 -15.09
C ARG A 54 -13.37 5.78 -15.69
N ASP A 55 -14.27 6.38 -16.45
CA ASP A 55 -15.28 5.65 -17.23
C ASP A 55 -14.56 4.93 -18.38
N ILE A 56 -14.18 3.66 -18.17
CA ILE A 56 -13.68 2.80 -19.24
C ILE A 56 -14.90 2.22 -19.97
N ARG A 57 -15.48 3.00 -20.87
CA ARG A 57 -16.43 2.43 -21.85
C ARG A 57 -15.62 1.90 -23.03
N PRO A 58 -15.65 0.59 -23.30
CA PRO A 58 -15.09 0.07 -24.55
C PRO A 58 -15.93 0.66 -25.69
N ASN A 59 -15.23 1.23 -26.68
CA ASN A 59 -15.82 1.75 -27.92
C ASN A 59 -16.25 0.59 -28.83
#